data_AF-A0A920BHB6-F1
#
_entry.id   AF-A0A920BHB6-F1
#
_cell.length_a   1.000
_cell.length_b   1.000
_cell.length_c   1.000
_cell.angle_alpha   90.00
_cell.angle_beta   90.00
_cell.angle_gamma   90.00
#
_symmetry.space_group_name_H-M   'P 1'
#
loop_
_entity.id
_entity.type
_entity.pdbx_description
1 polymer ?
#
loop_
_entity_poly.entity_id
_entity_poly.type
_entity_poly.pdbx_seq_one_letter_code
_entity_poly.pdbx_strand_id
1 'polypeptide(L)'
;MGLPNQGLQILYEILNESPIAEAERAYAPWVDLEEIMRRERIPLFSVDTHRPANEFDVIAFNLSSELVYTNLINCLDLAGVPVMSSDRENMHPVIGAGGHCVYNPEPLADIVDFFALGDGEEVVSDITQVMHRFKSSEGILHNRQELLLSYQRSKVSTSLVCTRQLTI
;
A
#
# COMPACT_ATOMS: atom_id res chain seq x y z
N MET A 1 12.48 -2.93 13.25
CA MET A 1 13.83 -3.02 12.66
C MET A 1 13.71 -3.08 11.14
N GLY A 2 14.16 -2.06 10.42
CA GLY A 2 14.32 -2.14 8.96
C GLY A 2 15.50 -3.06 8.65
N LEU A 3 15.24 -4.33 8.42
CA LEU A 3 16.27 -5.28 8.00
C LEU A 3 16.49 -5.16 6.49
N PRO A 4 17.71 -5.39 5.98
CA PRO A 4 17.96 -5.45 4.56
C PRO A 4 17.07 -6.53 3.93
N ASN A 5 16.13 -6.08 3.11
CA ASN A 5 15.25 -6.94 2.33
C ASN A 5 15.60 -6.74 0.86
N GLN A 6 16.20 -7.77 0.26
CA GLN A 6 16.67 -7.71 -1.13
C GLN A 6 15.50 -7.50 -2.10
N GLY A 7 14.34 -8.11 -1.86
CA GLY A 7 13.14 -7.89 -2.68
C GLY A 7 12.69 -6.44 -2.63
N LEU A 8 12.68 -5.80 -1.45
CA LEU A 8 12.33 -4.39 -1.32
C LEU A 8 13.31 -3.47 -2.06
N GLN A 9 14.60 -3.81 -2.08
CA GLN A 9 15.61 -3.06 -2.84
C GLN A 9 15.37 -3.16 -4.35
N ILE A 10 15.06 -4.35 -4.86
CA ILE A 10 14.79 -4.54 -6.29
C ILE A 10 13.52 -3.78 -6.70
N LEU A 11 12.44 -3.88 -5.94
CA LEU A 11 11.20 -3.13 -6.21
C LEU A 11 11.42 -1.62 -6.19
N TYR A 12 12.23 -1.13 -5.25
CA TYR A 12 12.60 0.28 -5.17
C TYR A 12 13.35 0.74 -6.43
N GLU A 13 14.28 -0.08 -6.93
CA GLU A 13 15.04 0.23 -8.14
C GLU A 13 14.14 0.22 -9.38
N ILE A 14 13.34 -0.83 -9.58
CA ILE A 14 12.37 -0.94 -10.69
C ILE A 14 11.43 0.28 -10.73
N LEU A 15 10.88 0.67 -9.59
CA LEU A 15 9.96 1.81 -9.51
C LEU A 15 10.64 3.15 -9.81
N ASN A 16 11.86 3.35 -9.32
CA ASN A 16 12.58 4.62 -9.51
C ASN A 16 13.32 4.71 -10.87
N GLU A 17 13.48 3.60 -11.59
CA GLU A 17 13.89 3.62 -13.00
C GLU A 17 12.72 3.95 -13.95
N SER A 18 11.48 3.85 -13.46
CA SER A 18 10.29 4.17 -14.22
C SER A 18 10.16 5.68 -14.47
N PRO A 19 9.87 6.15 -15.70
CA PRO A 19 9.66 7.56 -15.98
C PRO A 19 8.32 8.11 -15.45
N ILE A 20 7.46 7.25 -14.88
CA ILE A 20 6.09 7.59 -14.48
C ILE A 20 5.80 7.37 -13.00
N ALA A 21 6.79 6.97 -12.20
CA ALA A 21 6.62 6.71 -10.77
C ALA A 21 7.88 7.03 -9.97
N GLU A 22 7.69 7.28 -8.68
CA GLU A 22 8.74 7.46 -7.69
C GLU A 22 8.37 6.62 -6.47
N ALA A 23 9.34 5.90 -5.91
CA ALA A 23 9.14 5.07 -4.73
C ALA A 23 10.06 5.51 -3.61
N GLU A 24 9.47 5.66 -2.43
CA GLU A 24 10.19 5.97 -1.19
C GLU A 24 9.91 4.91 -0.14
N ARG A 25 10.81 4.78 0.84
CA ARG A 25 10.71 3.77 1.89
C ARG A 25 10.27 4.43 3.18
N ALA A 26 9.37 3.75 3.89
CA ALA A 26 9.02 4.09 5.27
C ALA A 26 9.14 2.82 6.13
N TYR A 27 9.41 3.01 7.42
CA TYR A 27 9.50 1.92 8.38
C TYR A 27 8.55 2.19 9.55
N ALA A 28 7.95 1.11 10.08
CA ALA A 28 7.19 1.22 11.31
C ALA A 28 8.10 1.76 12.43
N PRO A 29 7.72 2.87 13.10
CA PRO A 29 8.50 3.40 14.20
C PRO A 29 8.52 2.42 15.37
N TRP A 30 9.58 2.48 16.15
CA TRP A 30 9.61 1.80 17.44
C TRP A 30 8.84 2.62 18.47
N VAL A 31 8.52 2.02 19.62
CA VAL A 31 7.59 2.59 20.62
C VAL A 31 8.01 3.98 21.13
N ASP A 32 9.32 4.23 21.22
CA ASP A 32 9.91 5.50 21.65
C ASP A 32 9.73 6.62 20.61
N LEU A 33 9.99 6.31 19.34
CA LEU A 33 9.77 7.26 18.24
C LEU A 33 8.28 7.50 18.01
N GLU A 34 7.46 6.44 18.08
CA GLU A 34 6.01 6.55 17.95
C GLU A 34 5.43 7.52 18.99
N GLU A 35 5.85 7.42 20.25
CA GLU A 35 5.38 8.30 21.32
C GLU A 35 5.66 9.78 20.99
N ILE A 36 6.87 10.06 20.49
CA ILE A 36 7.25 11.41 20.06
C ILE A 36 6.40 11.85 18.87
N MET A 37 6.25 11.00 17.85
CA MET A 37 5.47 11.31 16.66
C MET A 37 4.02 11.67 17.01
N ARG A 38 3.39 10.88 17.89
CA ARG A 38 2.02 11.14 18.34
C ARG A 38 1.93 12.44 19.16
N ARG A 39 2.86 12.67 20.08
CA ARG A 39 2.88 13.88 20.93
C ARG A 39 3.03 15.16 20.10
N GLU A 40 3.94 15.14 19.12
CA GLU A 40 4.24 16.28 18.27
C GLU A 40 3.36 16.35 17.00
N ARG A 41 2.44 15.39 16.83
CA ARG A 41 1.58 15.25 15.63
C ARG A 41 2.36 15.16 14.32
N ILE A 42 3.48 14.44 14.35
CA ILE A 42 4.29 14.12 13.18
C ILE A 42 3.68 12.87 12.54
N PRO A 43 3.19 12.94 11.28
CA PRO A 43 2.65 11.77 10.61
C PRO A 43 3.74 10.76 10.29
N LEU A 44 3.39 9.52 9.97
CA LEU A 44 4.32 8.60 9.32
C LEU A 44 4.90 9.26 8.07
N PHE A 45 6.22 9.16 7.87
CA PHE A 45 6.91 9.82 6.77
C PHE A 45 7.94 8.89 6.11
N SER A 46 8.35 9.22 4.89
CA SER A 46 9.38 8.50 4.16
C SER A 46 10.79 8.83 4.65
N VAL A 47 11.69 7.86 4.62
CA VAL A 47 13.10 8.04 4.99
C VAL A 47 13.85 8.87 3.95
N ASP A 48 13.46 8.75 2.67
CA ASP A 48 14.18 9.34 1.56
C ASP A 48 14.02 10.87 1.50
N THR A 49 12.79 11.37 1.65
CA THR A 49 12.52 12.82 1.57
C THR A 49 11.75 13.41 2.77
N HIS A 50 11.40 12.60 3.77
CA HIS A 50 10.53 12.98 4.88
C HIS A 50 9.14 13.45 4.44
N ARG A 51 8.66 12.97 3.28
CA ARG A 51 7.30 13.23 2.82
C ARG A 51 6.29 12.46 3.69
N PRO A 52 5.19 13.09 4.14
CA PRO A 52 4.11 12.41 4.84
C PRO A 52 3.52 11.25 4.03
N ALA A 53 3.27 10.12 4.68
CA ALA A 53 2.79 8.90 4.02
C ALA A 53 1.42 9.06 3.35
N ASN A 54 0.56 9.94 3.85
CA ASN A 54 -0.75 10.22 3.28
C ASN A 54 -0.72 11.10 2.02
N GLU A 55 0.43 11.66 1.65
CA GLU A 55 0.61 12.40 0.39
C GLU A 55 0.97 11.50 -0.80
N PHE A 56 1.25 10.21 -0.54
CA PHE A 56 1.51 9.24 -1.59
C PHE A 56 0.22 8.71 -2.19
N ASP A 57 0.26 8.31 -3.47
CA ASP A 57 -0.90 7.68 -4.13
C ASP A 57 -1.13 6.24 -3.67
N VAL A 58 -0.05 5.55 -3.28
CA VAL A 58 -0.05 4.16 -2.84
C VAL A 58 0.85 4.02 -1.61
N ILE A 59 0.35 3.32 -0.59
CA ILE A 59 1.18 2.82 0.52
C ILE A 59 1.17 1.30 0.42
N ALA A 60 2.34 0.70 0.21
CA ALA A 60 2.49 -0.74 0.10
C ALA A 60 3.27 -1.33 1.28
N PHE A 61 2.73 -2.38 1.89
CA PHE A 61 3.35 -3.07 3.00
C PHE A 61 3.95 -4.41 2.56
N ASN A 62 5.20 -4.66 2.93
CA ASN A 62 5.79 -5.99 2.81
C ASN A 62 5.58 -6.77 4.12
N LEU A 63 4.70 -7.77 4.09
CA LEU A 63 4.30 -8.59 5.23
C LEU A 63 5.00 -9.94 5.21
N SER A 64 6.10 -10.04 5.95
CA SER A 64 6.90 -11.27 6.05
C SER A 64 6.37 -12.28 7.08
N SER A 65 5.52 -11.85 8.01
CA SER A 65 4.89 -12.67 9.04
C SER A 65 3.57 -12.03 9.52
N GLU A 66 2.63 -12.84 10.00
CA GLU A 66 1.37 -12.38 10.61
C GLU A 66 1.62 -11.50 11.85
N LEU A 67 2.77 -11.66 12.50
CA LEU A 67 3.19 -10.86 13.65
C LEU A 67 3.33 -9.37 13.35
N VAL A 68 3.43 -8.97 12.07
CA VAL A 68 3.56 -7.56 11.68
C VAL A 68 2.26 -6.91 11.24
N TYR A 69 1.11 -7.59 11.34
CA TYR A 69 -0.19 -7.02 10.99
C TYR A 69 -0.55 -5.80 11.84
N THR A 70 -0.23 -5.84 13.14
CA THR A 70 -0.43 -4.69 14.03
C THR A 70 0.44 -3.50 13.63
N ASN A 71 1.61 -3.73 13.02
CA ASN A 71 2.45 -2.65 12.52
C ASN A 71 1.80 -1.96 11.32
N LEU A 72 1.15 -2.71 10.42
CA LEU A 72 0.40 -2.13 9.31
C LEU A 72 -0.70 -1.21 9.86
N ILE A 73 -1.50 -1.70 10.81
CA ILE A 73 -2.59 -0.93 11.44
C ILE A 73 -2.03 0.35 12.09
N ASN A 74 -0.95 0.23 12.86
CA ASN A 74 -0.30 1.35 13.52
C ASN A 74 0.23 2.38 12.51
N CYS A 75 0.84 1.91 11.41
CA CYS A 75 1.34 2.78 10.35
C CYS A 75 0.22 3.55 9.64
N LEU A 76 -0.94 2.92 9.39
CA LEU A 76 -2.09 3.62 8.81
C LEU A 76 -2.61 4.71 9.75
N ASP A 77 -2.75 4.38 11.03
CA ASP A 77 -3.18 5.33 12.07
C ASP A 77 -2.20 6.52 12.18
N LEU A 78 -0.89 6.26 12.24
CA LEU A 78 0.14 7.30 12.23
C LEU A 78 0.19 8.11 10.94
N ALA A 79 -0.15 7.53 9.80
CA ALA A 79 -0.27 8.25 8.54
C ALA A 79 -1.54 9.12 8.48
N GLY A 80 -2.46 8.99 9.42
CA GLY A 80 -3.77 9.65 9.36
C GLY A 80 -4.66 9.08 8.25
N VAL A 81 -4.47 7.81 7.89
CA VAL A 81 -5.28 7.09 6.90
C VAL A 81 -6.27 6.19 7.63
N PRO A 82 -7.57 6.20 7.29
CA PRO A 82 -8.55 5.29 7.90
C PRO A 82 -8.11 3.83 7.82
N VAL A 83 -8.19 3.13 8.95
CA VAL A 83 -7.75 1.72 9.05
C VAL A 83 -8.64 0.81 8.22
N MET A 84 -9.96 1.01 8.26
CA MET A 84 -10.89 0.22 7.45
C MET A 84 -10.94 0.76 6.03
N SER A 85 -10.83 -0.13 5.05
CA SER A 85 -10.93 0.22 3.63
C SER A 85 -12.28 0.87 3.30
N SER A 86 -13.35 0.49 4.00
CA SER A 86 -14.69 1.10 3.87
C SER A 86 -14.75 2.59 4.16
N ASP A 87 -13.83 3.10 4.98
CA ASP A 87 -13.84 4.46 5.47
C ASP A 87 -12.92 5.37 4.62
N ARG A 88 -12.26 4.81 3.60
CA ARG A 88 -11.34 5.54 2.72
C ARG A 88 -12.06 6.16 1.53
N GLU A 89 -12.01 7.48 1.46
CA GLU A 89 -12.40 8.27 0.29
C GLU A 89 -11.31 8.35 -0.80
N ASN A 90 -11.64 8.95 -1.95
CA ASN A 90 -10.75 9.08 -3.11
C ASN A 90 -9.46 9.88 -2.85
N MET A 91 -9.44 10.70 -1.80
CA MET A 91 -8.26 11.45 -1.38
C MET A 91 -7.24 10.62 -0.61
N HIS A 92 -7.63 9.45 -0.10
CA HIS A 92 -6.72 8.59 0.67
C HIS A 92 -5.91 7.68 -0.25
N PRO A 93 -4.66 7.34 0.12
CA PRO A 93 -3.84 6.40 -0.61
C PRO A 93 -4.53 5.05 -0.81
N VAL A 94 -4.16 4.36 -1.88
CA VAL A 94 -4.48 2.93 -2.02
C VAL A 94 -3.52 2.12 -1.17
N ILE A 95 -4.06 1.23 -0.34
CA ILE A 95 -3.27 0.38 0.55
C ILE A 95 -3.07 -0.97 -0.11
N GLY A 96 -1.81 -1.30 -0.39
CA GLY A 96 -1.39 -2.60 -0.91
C GLY A 96 -0.63 -3.41 0.13
N ALA A 97 -0.66 -4.74 0.00
CA ALA A 97 0.23 -5.62 0.75
C ALA A 97 0.85 -6.69 -0.16
N GLY A 98 2.10 -7.05 0.14
CA GLY A 98 2.84 -8.15 -0.48
C GLY A 98 3.59 -8.98 0.57
N GLY A 99 4.39 -9.94 0.11
CA GLY A 99 5.17 -10.84 0.99
C GLY A 99 4.45 -12.16 1.30
N HIS A 100 5.09 -13.03 2.09
CA HIS A 100 4.61 -14.40 2.30
C HIS A 100 3.22 -14.49 2.98
N CYS A 101 2.82 -13.48 3.75
CA CYS A 101 1.55 -13.54 4.47
C CYS A 101 0.34 -13.21 3.61
N VAL A 102 0.54 -12.72 2.38
CA VAL A 102 -0.60 -12.41 1.51
C VAL A 102 -1.27 -13.65 0.92
N TYR A 103 -0.68 -14.84 1.10
CA TYR A 103 -1.32 -16.13 0.81
C TYR A 103 -2.45 -16.49 1.80
N ASN A 104 -2.56 -15.77 2.93
CA ASN A 104 -3.71 -15.83 3.83
C ASN A 104 -4.28 -14.41 4.04
N PRO A 105 -4.96 -13.82 3.03
CA PRO A 105 -5.32 -12.40 3.05
C PRO A 105 -6.55 -12.08 3.92
N GLU A 106 -7.33 -13.09 4.33
CA GLU A 106 -8.59 -12.92 5.05
C GLU A 106 -8.49 -12.01 6.28
N PRO A 107 -7.47 -12.12 7.16
CA PRO A 107 -7.39 -11.30 8.36
C PRO A 107 -7.18 -9.80 8.09
N LEU A 108 -6.74 -9.45 6.88
CA LEU A 108 -6.45 -8.08 6.46
C LEU A 108 -7.41 -7.58 5.38
N ALA A 109 -8.39 -8.39 4.97
CA ALA A 109 -9.23 -8.09 3.82
C ALA A 109 -10.11 -6.83 4.00
N ASP A 110 -10.49 -6.51 5.23
CA ASP A 110 -11.22 -5.27 5.54
C ASP A 110 -10.32 -4.03 5.65
N ILE A 111 -8.99 -4.23 5.68
CA ILE A 111 -7.98 -3.20 5.93
C ILE A 111 -7.19 -2.88 4.66
N VAL A 112 -6.85 -3.87 3.83
CA VAL A 112 -5.98 -3.70 2.66
C VAL A 112 -6.82 -3.70 1.39
N ASP A 113 -6.55 -2.78 0.46
CA ASP A 113 -7.37 -2.64 -0.75
C ASP A 113 -6.97 -3.63 -1.85
N PHE A 114 -5.70 -4.03 -1.90
CA PHE A 114 -5.24 -5.11 -2.78
C PHE A 114 -4.05 -5.88 -2.22
N PHE A 115 -3.95 -7.15 -2.60
CA PHE A 115 -2.83 -8.02 -2.28
C PHE A 115 -2.06 -8.35 -3.56
N ALA A 116 -0.74 -8.12 -3.54
CA ALA A 116 0.18 -8.50 -4.60
C ALA A 116 0.72 -9.90 -4.30
N LEU A 117 0.32 -10.88 -5.11
CA LEU A 117 0.72 -12.28 -4.99
C LEU A 117 1.71 -12.68 -6.08
N GLY A 118 2.63 -13.56 -5.72
CA GLY A 118 3.69 -14.01 -6.61
C GLY A 118 4.90 -13.07 -6.58
N ASP A 119 5.52 -12.91 -7.75
CA ASP A 119 6.72 -12.08 -7.89
C ASP A 119 6.35 -10.60 -7.92
N GLY A 120 6.82 -9.86 -6.93
CA GLY A 120 6.58 -8.43 -6.84
C GLY A 120 7.15 -7.66 -8.03
N GLU A 121 8.23 -8.15 -8.64
CA GLU A 121 8.94 -7.46 -9.73
C GLU A 121 8.09 -7.34 -10.99
N GLU A 122 7.26 -8.35 -11.28
CA GLU A 122 6.31 -8.30 -12.38
C GLU A 122 5.08 -7.46 -12.02
N VAL A 123 4.54 -7.67 -10.82
CA VAL A 123 3.27 -7.07 -10.38
C VAL A 123 3.39 -5.56 -10.17
N VAL A 124 4.54 -5.06 -9.73
CA VAL A 124 4.75 -3.64 -9.43
C VAL A 124 4.63 -2.75 -10.68
N SER A 125 5.07 -3.23 -11.84
CA SER A 125 4.97 -2.51 -13.11
C SER A 125 3.52 -2.37 -13.57
N ASP A 126 2.73 -3.44 -13.45
CA ASP A 126 1.30 -3.43 -13.77
C ASP A 126 0.52 -2.49 -12.85
N ILE A 127 0.82 -2.53 -11.54
CA ILE A 127 0.18 -1.65 -10.55
C ILE A 127 0.44 -0.19 -10.88
N THR A 128 1.70 0.12 -11.21
CA THR A 128 2.15 1.46 -11.56
C THR A 128 1.43 1.99 -12.79
N GLN A 129 1.32 1.18 -13.84
CA GLN A 129 0.62 1.59 -15.06
C GLN A 129 -0.87 1.81 -14.83
N VAL A 130 -1.52 0.96 -14.02
CA VAL A 130 -2.93 1.13 -13.67
C VAL A 130 -3.14 2.45 -12.92
N MET A 131 -2.31 2.74 -11.91
CA MET A 131 -2.38 4.00 -11.16
C MET A 131 -2.12 5.22 -12.06
N HIS A 132 -1.08 5.16 -12.89
CA HIS A 132 -0.76 6.25 -13.81
C HIS A 132 -1.92 6.53 -14.76
N ARG A 133 -2.50 5.49 -15.40
CA ARG A 133 -3.67 5.65 -16.27
C ARG A 133 -4.86 6.26 -15.53
N PHE A 134 -5.10 5.81 -14.31
CA PHE A 134 -6.17 6.36 -13.48
C PHE A 134 -5.94 7.84 -13.20
N LYS A 135 -4.74 8.26 -12.81
CA LYS A 135 -4.41 9.67 -12.54
C LYS A 135 -4.39 10.55 -13.79
N SER A 136 -4.02 10.00 -14.95
CA SER A 136 -3.97 10.75 -16.22
C SER A 136 -5.33 10.91 -16.92
N SER A 137 -6.37 10.16 -16.51
CA SER A 137 -7.69 10.29 -17.14
C SER A 137 -8.44 11.54 -16.64
N GLU A 138 -8.21 12.68 -17.31
CA GLU A 138 -8.72 14.02 -16.97
C GLU A 138 -10.27 14.20 -16.93
N GLY A 139 -11.09 13.14 -16.98
CA GLY A 139 -12.54 13.28 -17.19
C GLY A 139 -13.44 12.27 -16.50
N ILE A 140 -12.90 11.32 -15.73
CA ILE A 140 -13.71 10.36 -14.98
C ILE A 140 -13.67 10.80 -13.52
N LEU A 141 -14.82 10.86 -12.85
CA LEU A 141 -14.86 10.93 -11.39
C LEU A 141 -14.00 9.77 -10.87
N HIS A 142 -12.80 10.07 -10.39
CA HIS A 142 -11.80 9.10 -9.94
C HIS A 142 -12.35 8.30 -8.76
N ASN A 143 -13.20 7.32 -9.05
CA ASN A 143 -13.85 6.50 -8.05
C ASN A 143 -12.86 5.42 -7.63
N ARG A 144 -12.50 5.41 -6.34
CA ARG A 144 -11.68 4.36 -5.74
C ARG A 144 -12.17 2.97 -6.14
N GLN A 145 -13.48 2.76 -6.18
CA GLN A 145 -14.05 1.45 -6.56
C GLN A 145 -13.67 1.06 -8.01
N GLU A 146 -13.64 2.02 -8.94
CA GLU A 146 -13.23 1.76 -10.33
C GLU A 146 -11.73 1.47 -10.44
N LEU A 147 -10.90 2.17 -9.67
CA LEU A 147 -9.47 1.88 -9.56
C LEU A 147 -9.24 0.45 -9.05
N LEU A 148 -9.91 0.06 -7.97
CA LEU A 148 -9.80 -1.30 -7.41
C LEU A 148 -10.29 -2.37 -8.41
N LEU A 149 -11.35 -2.09 -9.16
CA LEU A 149 -11.80 -2.96 -10.26
C LEU A 149 -10.79 -3.04 -11.41
N SER A 150 -10.07 -1.95 -11.69
CA SER A 150 -9.05 -1.93 -12.75
C SER A 150 -7.82 -2.78 -12.37
N TYR A 151 -7.45 -2.82 -11.09
CA TYR A 151 -6.43 -3.75 -10.58
C TYR A 151 -6.84 -5.22 -10.75
N GLN A 152 -8.13 -5.55 -10.58
CA GLN A 152 -8.63 -6.91 -10.83
C GLN A 152 -8.59 -7.33 -12.31
N ARG A 153 -8.72 -6.37 -13.24
CA ARG A 153 -8.81 -6.62 -14.69
C ARG A 153 -7.45 -6.63 -15.39
N SER A 154 -6.49 -5.86 -14.88
CA SER A 154 -5.09 -5.98 -15.29
C SER A 154 -4.61 -7.40 -14.97
N LYS A 155 -3.70 -7.97 -15.76
CA LYS A 155 -3.17 -9.34 -15.60
C LYS A 155 -2.32 -9.54 -14.32
N VAL A 156 -2.61 -8.80 -13.25
CA VAL A 156 -2.15 -9.04 -11.87
C VAL A 156 -2.70 -10.40 -11.47
N SER A 157 -1.88 -11.44 -11.68
CA SER A 157 -2.30 -12.82 -11.74
C SER A 157 -2.99 -13.29 -10.45
N THR A 158 -4.27 -13.59 -10.58
CA THR A 158 -4.96 -14.75 -9.99
C THR A 158 -4.84 -15.00 -8.49
N SER A 159 -4.80 -13.97 -7.64
CA SER A 159 -5.41 -14.04 -6.30
C SER A 159 -5.56 -12.66 -5.64
N LEU A 160 -6.01 -11.65 -6.40
CA LEU A 160 -6.55 -10.45 -5.78
C LEU A 160 -7.84 -10.85 -5.04
N VAL A 161 -7.71 -11.20 -3.75
CA VAL A 161 -8.86 -11.47 -2.88
C VAL A 161 -9.48 -10.12 -2.53
N CYS A 162 -10.23 -9.58 -3.48
CA CYS A 162 -11.19 -8.53 -3.20
C CYS A 162 -12.46 -9.22 -2.72
N THR A 163 -12.52 -9.55 -1.43
CA THR A 163 -13.76 -10.05 -0.81
C THR A 163 -14.76 -8.91 -0.71
N ARG A 164 -15.53 -8.70 -1.78
CA ARG A 164 -16.89 -8.15 -1.67
C ARG A 164 -17.86 -9.05 -2.41
N GLN A 165 -18.26 -10.13 -1.74
CA GLN A 165 -19.61 -10.70 -1.81
C GLN A 165 -19.75 -11.82 -0.77
N LEU A 166 -20.36 -11.52 0.39
CA LEU A 166 -21.35 -12.37 1.06
C LEU A 166 -21.83 -11.74 2.39
N THR A 167 -23.01 -11.14 2.37
CA THR A 167 -24.04 -11.37 3.38
C THR A 167 -25.37 -11.32 2.63
N ILE A 168 -26.26 -12.27 2.96
CA ILE A 168 -27.64 -12.42 2.46
C ILE A 168 -28.43 -11.15 2.76
#